data_AF-A0A4Z0PF64-F1
#
_entry.id   AF-A0A4Z0PF64-F1
#
_cell.length_a   1.000
_cell.length_b   1.000
_cell.length_c   1.000
_cell.angle_alpha   90.00
_cell.angle_beta   90.00
_cell.angle_gamma   90.00
#
_symmetry.space_group_name_H-M   'P 1'
#
loop_
_entity.id
_entity.type
_entity.pdbx_description
1 polymer ?
#
loop_
_entity_poly.entity_id
_entity_poly.type
_entity_poly.pdbx_seq_one_letter_code
_entity_poly.pdbx_strand_id
1 'polypeptide(L)'
;MQLANRYYKCSKISTLKFRYLLRLFALDLTASDTARLTGLSVRSVNDIYLRLRQRLGQLCPVPAELGGALELDESYFGPRRVRGKRGRGAGSKTIVFGLFQRAGRVYTEIVPDCSKATLQGIIRGKI
;
A
#
# COMPACT_ATOMS: atom_id res chain seq x y z
N MET A 1 9.20 26.41 24.46
CA MET A 1 8.10 25.45 24.21
C MET A 1 8.53 24.45 23.16
N GLN A 2 8.57 23.15 23.46
CA GLN A 2 8.79 22.13 22.43
C GLN A 2 7.63 22.22 21.43
N LEU A 3 7.95 22.61 20.19
CA LEU A 3 6.99 22.65 19.10
C LEU A 3 6.40 21.24 18.95
N ALA A 4 5.14 21.09 19.37
CA ALA A 4 4.37 19.90 19.13
C ALA A 4 4.44 19.54 17.64
N ASN A 5 4.62 18.26 17.35
CA ASN A 5 4.74 17.79 15.99
C ASN A 5 3.44 18.04 15.22
N ARG A 6 3.51 18.91 14.22
CA ARG A 6 2.36 19.33 13.40
C ARG A 6 1.75 18.18 12.58
N TYR A 7 2.56 17.17 12.26
CA TYR A 7 2.16 16.05 11.40
C TYR A 7 1.77 14.81 12.20
N TYR A 8 2.25 14.69 13.44
CA TYR A 8 2.03 13.51 14.27
C TYR A 8 1.66 13.89 15.71
N LYS A 9 0.34 14.05 15.93
CA LYS A 9 -0.27 14.49 17.20
C LYS A 9 0.10 13.54 18.35
N CYS A 10 0.34 14.12 19.52
CA CYS A 10 0.71 13.40 20.76
C CYS A 10 1.99 12.54 20.65
N SER A 11 2.83 12.75 19.63
CA SER A 11 4.09 12.02 19.52
C SER A 11 5.23 12.70 20.28
N LYS A 12 6.15 11.90 20.81
CA LYS A 12 7.42 12.36 21.39
C LYS A 12 8.49 12.64 20.32
N ILE A 13 8.12 12.64 19.03
CA ILE A 13 9.04 12.79 17.90
C ILE A 13 8.98 14.24 17.42
N SER A 14 10.14 14.90 17.32
CA SER A 14 10.22 16.27 16.82
C SER A 14 9.77 16.37 15.34
N THR A 15 9.23 17.51 14.96
CA THR A 15 8.82 17.80 13.56
C THR A 15 9.97 17.56 12.57
N LEU A 16 11.19 17.98 12.92
CA LEU A 16 12.38 17.77 12.07
C LEU A 16 12.62 16.28 11.82
N LYS A 17 12.62 15.47 12.88
CA LYS A 17 12.86 14.03 12.78
C LYS A 17 11.74 13.33 12.01
N PHE A 18 10.48 13.74 12.21
CA PHE A 18 9.36 13.23 11.42
C PHE A 18 9.49 13.55 9.93
N ARG A 19 9.88 14.78 9.57
CA ARG A 19 10.11 15.14 8.15
C ARG A 19 11.23 14.33 7.53
N TYR A 20 12.30 14.05 8.28
CA TYR A 20 13.37 13.18 7.81
C TYR A 20 12.87 11.74 7.59
N LEU A 21 12.14 11.18 8.55
CA LEU A 21 11.49 9.87 8.40
C LEU A 21 10.58 9.83 7.17
N LEU A 22 9.76 10.86 6.95
CA LEU A 22 8.88 10.95 5.79
C LEU A 22 9.66 10.95 4.47
N ARG A 23 10.82 11.60 4.43
CA ARG A 23 11.72 11.57 3.27
C ARG A 23 12.27 10.16 3.02
N LEU A 24 12.67 9.45 4.08
CA LEU A 24 13.15 8.07 3.97
C LEU A 24 12.05 7.10 3.52
N PHE A 25 10.81 7.32 3.99
CA PHE A 25 9.63 6.60 3.51
C PHE A 25 9.41 6.82 2.00
N ALA A 26 9.51 8.06 1.53
CA ALA A 26 9.34 8.39 0.11
C ALA A 26 10.47 7.82 -0.79
N LEU A 27 11.63 7.53 -0.22
CA LEU A 27 12.75 6.86 -0.89
C LEU A 27 12.67 5.33 -0.78
N ASP A 28 11.56 4.80 -0.26
CA ASP A 28 11.29 3.37 -0.08
C ASP A 28 12.31 2.61 0.79
N LEU A 29 12.91 3.30 1.77
CA LEU A 29 13.78 2.63 2.74
C LEU A 29 12.98 1.73 3.67
N THR A 30 13.58 0.59 4.04
CA THR A 30 12.99 -0.33 5.01
C THR A 30 12.82 0.34 6.39
N ALA A 31 11.89 -0.17 7.20
CA ALA A 31 11.67 0.33 8.55
C ALA A 31 12.93 0.15 9.44
N SER A 32 13.71 -0.91 9.20
CA SER A 32 14.96 -1.19 9.91
C SER A 32 16.05 -0.16 9.58
N ASP A 33 16.24 0.16 8.30
CA ASP A 33 17.23 1.16 7.88
C ASP A 33 16.81 2.56 8.35
N THR A 34 15.53 2.86 8.24
CA THR A 34 14.97 4.14 8.70
C THR A 34 15.09 4.30 10.21
N ALA A 35 14.88 3.24 10.99
CA ALA A 35 15.11 3.25 12.43
C ALA A 35 16.58 3.55 12.76
N ARG A 36 17.51 2.92 12.05
CA ARG A 36 18.96 3.15 12.20
C ARG A 36 19.34 4.61 11.88
N LEU A 37 18.81 5.16 10.79
CA LEU A 37 19.11 6.53 10.34
C LEU A 37 18.47 7.62 11.20
N THR A 38 17.30 7.36 11.78
CA THR A 38 16.55 8.35 12.58
C THR A 38 16.79 8.24 14.09
N GLY A 39 17.40 7.14 14.54
CA GLY A 39 17.55 6.79 15.96
C GLY A 39 16.21 6.52 16.65
N LEU A 40 15.20 6.08 15.91
CA LEU A 40 13.89 5.68 16.44
C LEU A 40 13.83 4.16 16.58
N SER A 41 12.92 3.67 17.42
CA SER A 41 12.67 2.23 17.47
C SER A 41 12.03 1.75 16.16
N VAL A 42 12.41 0.54 15.70
CA VAL A 42 11.80 -0.10 14.51
C VAL A 42 10.28 -0.20 14.66
N ARG A 43 9.79 -0.44 15.88
CA ARG A 43 8.35 -0.47 16.20
C ARG A 43 7.68 0.87 15.89
N SER A 44 8.27 1.98 16.32
CA SER A 44 7.75 3.33 16.06
C SER A 44 7.76 3.66 14.57
N VAL A 45 8.83 3.29 13.85
CA VAL A 45 8.91 3.51 12.40
C VAL A 45 7.83 2.72 11.68
N ASN A 46 7.64 1.44 12.03
CA ASN A 46 6.58 0.61 11.45
C ASN A 46 5.17 1.18 11.67
N ASP A 47 4.85 1.64 12.89
CA ASP A 47 3.56 2.28 13.19
C ASP A 47 3.34 3.53 12.34
N ILE A 48 4.37 4.39 12.22
CA ILE A 48 4.29 5.60 11.40
C ILE A 48 4.13 5.24 9.91
N TYR A 49 4.93 4.30 9.40
CA TYR A 49 4.86 3.84 8.02
C TYR A 49 3.48 3.28 7.68
N LEU A 50 2.88 2.51 8.58
CA LEU A 50 1.53 1.98 8.39
C LEU A 50 0.49 3.12 8.28
N ARG A 51 0.56 4.12 9.16
CA ARG A 51 -0.32 5.29 9.11
C ARG A 51 -0.13 6.11 7.84
N LEU A 52 1.12 6.27 7.40
CA LEU A 52 1.42 6.94 6.13
C LEU A 52 0.80 6.20 4.95
N ARG A 53 0.93 4.86 4.89
CA ARG A 53 0.29 4.04 3.85
C ARG A 53 -1.23 4.13 3.87
N GLN A 54 -1.85 4.08 5.06
CA GLN A 54 -3.30 4.27 5.21
C GLN A 54 -3.73 5.65 4.71
N ARG A 55 -2.96 6.70 5.04
CA ARG A 55 -3.26 8.06 4.59
C ARG A 55 -3.12 8.21 3.08
N LEU A 56 -2.10 7.59 2.49
CA LEU A 56 -1.95 7.54 1.03
C LEU A 56 -3.12 6.81 0.37
N GLY A 57 -3.58 5.69 0.94
CA GLY A 57 -4.77 4.98 0.46
C GLY A 57 -6.04 5.84 0.49
N GLN A 58 -6.21 6.67 1.52
CA GLN A 58 -7.34 7.62 1.60
C GLN A 58 -7.23 8.78 0.61
N LEU A 59 -6.01 9.19 0.26
CA LEU A 59 -5.74 10.31 -0.65
C LEU A 59 -5.73 9.89 -2.12
N CYS A 60 -5.61 8.59 -2.40
CA CYS A 60 -5.66 8.07 -3.76
C CYS A 60 -7.14 7.85 -4.13
N PRO A 61 -7.77 8.76 -4.90
CA PRO A 61 -9.15 8.55 -5.31
C PRO A 61 -9.22 7.32 -6.20
N VAL A 62 -10.21 6.46 -5.96
CA VAL A 62 -10.62 5.47 -6.95
C VAL A 62 -11.19 6.25 -8.14
N PRO A 63 -10.62 6.11 -9.35
CA PRO A 63 -11.21 6.73 -10.53
C PRO A 63 -12.65 6.22 -10.70
N ALA A 64 -13.59 7.14 -10.96
CA ALA A 64 -15.00 6.78 -11.16
C ALA A 64 -15.17 5.88 -12.40
N GLU A 65 -14.45 6.21 -13.47
CA GLU A 65 -14.41 5.46 -14.73
C GLU A 65 -12.97 5.43 -15.27
N LEU A 66 -12.59 4.30 -15.86
CA LEU A 66 -11.32 4.12 -16.55
C LEU A 66 -11.59 4.00 -18.06
N GLY A 67 -11.25 5.05 -18.82
CA GLY A 67 -11.48 5.07 -20.27
C GLY A 67 -10.32 4.51 -21.09
N GLY A 68 -10.61 3.92 -22.25
CA GLY A 68 -9.60 3.51 -23.23
C GLY A 68 -8.98 2.14 -22.98
N ALA A 69 -7.77 1.90 -23.54
CA ALA A 69 -7.08 0.62 -23.39
C ALA A 69 -6.58 0.41 -21.96
N LEU A 70 -7.02 -0.69 -21.33
CA LEU A 70 -6.68 -1.07 -19.97
C LEU A 70 -5.73 -2.26 -19.97
N GLU A 71 -4.68 -2.17 -19.18
CA GLU A 71 -3.81 -3.29 -18.82
C GLU A 71 -4.32 -3.90 -17.52
N LEU A 72 -4.41 -5.24 -17.50
CA LEU A 72 -4.94 -6.00 -16.37
C LEU A 72 -3.79 -6.75 -15.72
N ASP A 73 -3.63 -6.62 -14.40
CA ASP A 73 -2.62 -7.37 -13.66
C ASP A 73 -3.17 -7.99 -12.37
N GLU A 74 -2.60 -9.14 -12.01
CA GLU A 74 -2.96 -9.89 -10.80
C GLU A 74 -1.74 -10.02 -9.88
N SER A 75 -1.82 -9.39 -8.71
CA SER A 75 -0.80 -9.44 -7.68
C SER A 75 -1.25 -10.29 -6.49
N TYR A 76 -0.34 -11.13 -5.97
CA TYR A 76 -0.62 -12.05 -4.88
C TYR A 76 0.25 -11.72 -3.65
N PHE A 77 -0.33 -11.10 -2.63
CA PHE A 77 0.34 -10.72 -1.37
C PHE A 77 -0.01 -11.71 -0.24
N GLY A 78 0.94 -12.11 0.63
CA GLY A 78 0.76 -13.23 1.57
C GLY A 78 0.30 -12.87 3.01
N PRO A 79 0.01 -13.85 3.92
CA PRO A 79 0.10 -15.31 3.76
C PRO A 79 -1.10 -16.15 4.33
N ARG A 80 -1.13 -17.45 4.03
CA ARG A 80 -0.82 -18.47 5.06
C ARG A 80 0.08 -19.50 4.40
N ARG A 81 1.30 -19.67 4.90
CA ARG A 81 2.20 -20.72 4.40
C ARG A 81 1.54 -22.06 4.68
N VAL A 82 0.89 -22.63 3.68
CA VAL A 82 0.43 -24.02 3.73
C VAL A 82 1.66 -24.88 3.42
N ARG A 83 2.06 -25.74 4.36
CA ARG A 83 3.13 -26.72 4.12
C ARG A 83 2.72 -27.58 2.92
N GLY A 84 3.57 -27.63 1.89
CA GLY A 84 3.34 -28.44 0.69
C GLY A 84 2.84 -27.70 -0.55
N LYS A 85 1.97 -26.67 -0.43
CA LYS A 85 1.47 -25.92 -1.61
C LYS A 85 2.24 -24.62 -1.82
N ARG A 86 2.91 -24.49 -2.97
CA ARG A 86 3.63 -23.29 -3.43
C ARG A 86 2.97 -22.75 -4.71
N GLY A 87 3.27 -21.50 -5.09
CA GLY A 87 2.82 -20.92 -6.36
C GLY A 87 1.47 -20.20 -6.34
N ARG A 88 0.94 -19.88 -7.54
CA ARG A 88 -0.42 -19.31 -7.75
C ARG A 88 -1.45 -20.38 -7.33
N GLY A 89 -2.37 -20.06 -6.42
CA GLY A 89 -3.30 -21.03 -5.81
C GLY A 89 -2.85 -21.67 -4.48
N ALA A 90 -1.68 -21.29 -3.94
CA ALA A 90 -1.37 -21.56 -2.53
C ALA A 90 -2.36 -20.79 -1.64
N GLY A 91 -3.16 -21.52 -0.86
CA GLY A 91 -4.31 -20.96 -0.15
C GLY A 91 -3.96 -19.83 0.83
N SER A 92 -4.92 -18.92 1.04
CA SER A 92 -4.82 -17.75 1.93
C SER A 92 -3.88 -16.62 1.47
N LYS A 93 -3.70 -16.45 0.16
CA LYS A 93 -3.08 -15.23 -0.40
C LYS A 93 -4.16 -14.17 -0.59
N THR A 94 -3.83 -12.93 -0.27
CA THR A 94 -4.64 -11.78 -0.66
C THR A 94 -4.37 -11.49 -2.12
N ILE A 95 -5.41 -11.65 -2.94
CA ILE A 95 -5.36 -11.36 -4.37
C ILE A 95 -5.74 -9.90 -4.54
N VAL A 96 -4.89 -9.15 -5.25
CA VAL A 96 -5.15 -7.77 -5.64
C VAL A 96 -5.19 -7.74 -7.15
N PHE A 97 -6.33 -7.30 -7.69
CA PHE A 97 -6.54 -7.11 -9.10
C PHE A 97 -6.33 -5.64 -9.46
N GLY A 98 -5.44 -5.37 -10.40
CA GLY A 98 -5.10 -4.04 -10.89
C GLY A 98 -5.65 -3.79 -12.29
N LEU A 99 -6.31 -2.65 -12.48
CA LEU A 99 -6.64 -2.07 -13.79
C LEU A 99 -5.75 -0.84 -14.01
N PHE A 100 -4.91 -0.87 -15.02
CA PHE A 100 -4.04 0.24 -15.39
C PHE A 100 -4.51 0.90 -16.69
N GLN A 101 -4.85 2.18 -16.62
CA GLN A 101 -5.14 3.00 -17.78
C GLN A 101 -3.85 3.52 -18.40
N ARG A 102 -3.67 3.34 -19.71
CA ARG A 102 -2.60 4.01 -20.46
C ARG A 102 -2.72 5.52 -20.23
N ALA A 103 -1.64 6.15 -19.78
CA ALA A 103 -1.56 7.53 -19.25
C ALA A 103 -1.78 7.72 -17.73
N GLY A 104 -1.71 6.64 -16.93
CA GLY A 104 -1.17 6.72 -15.57
C GLY A 104 -2.15 6.57 -14.40
N ARG A 105 -3.43 6.26 -14.65
CA ARG A 105 -4.37 5.95 -13.58
C ARG A 105 -4.39 4.45 -13.30
N VAL A 106 -4.19 4.07 -12.05
CA VAL A 106 -4.26 2.68 -11.58
C VAL A 106 -5.45 2.55 -10.65
N TYR A 107 -6.32 1.58 -10.91
CA TYR A 107 -7.31 1.09 -9.97
C TYR A 107 -6.84 -0.26 -9.43
N THR A 108 -6.98 -0.48 -8.13
CA THR A 108 -6.66 -1.77 -7.52
C THR A 108 -7.77 -2.16 -6.56
N GLU A 109 -8.20 -3.42 -6.65
CA GLU A 109 -9.24 -3.98 -5.79
C GLU A 109 -8.77 -5.31 -5.20
N ILE A 110 -9.07 -5.55 -3.92
CA ILE A 110 -8.85 -6.86 -3.30
C ILE A 110 -10.00 -7.77 -3.72
N VAL A 111 -9.69 -8.88 -4.39
CA VAL A 111 -10.68 -9.79 -4.94
C VAL A 111 -10.66 -11.14 -4.21
N PRO A 112 -11.81 -11.82 -4.09
CA PRO A 112 -11.88 -13.13 -3.44
C PRO A 112 -11.24 -14.24 -4.29
N ASP A 113 -11.28 -14.11 -5.62
CA ASP A 113 -10.72 -15.06 -6.58
C ASP A 113 -10.37 -14.37 -7.91
N CYS A 114 -9.62 -15.08 -8.77
CA CYS A 114 -9.33 -14.67 -10.15
C CYS A 114 -10.23 -15.38 -11.17
N SER A 115 -11.48 -15.71 -10.80
CA SER A 115 -12.39 -16.34 -11.76
C SER A 115 -12.77 -15.37 -12.87
N LYS A 116 -13.03 -15.90 -14.07
CA LYS A 116 -13.47 -15.07 -15.22
C LYS A 116 -14.70 -14.23 -14.87
N ALA A 117 -15.63 -14.78 -14.08
CA ALA A 117 -16.85 -14.07 -13.66
C ALA A 117 -16.52 -12.86 -12.77
N THR A 118 -15.70 -13.05 -11.74
CA THR A 118 -15.27 -11.97 -10.83
C THR A 118 -14.53 -10.87 -11.59
N LEU A 119 -13.52 -11.24 -12.39
CA LEU A 119 -12.70 -10.27 -13.12
C LEU A 119 -13.51 -9.51 -14.18
N GLN A 120 -14.37 -10.20 -14.95
CA GLN A 120 -15.23 -9.55 -15.94
C GLN A 120 -16.26 -8.61 -15.29
N GLY A 121 -16.79 -8.96 -14.11
CA GLY A 121 -17.68 -8.09 -13.35
C GLY A 121 -17.01 -6.77 -12.96
N ILE A 122 -15.77 -6.83 -12.46
CA ILE A 122 -15.00 -5.64 -12.09
C ILE A 122 -14.67 -4.78 -13.32
N ILE A 123 -14.22 -5.42 -14.41
CA ILE A 123 -13.90 -4.71 -15.65
C ILE A 123 -15.12 -3.97 -16.19
N ARG A 124 -16.27 -4.64 -16.29
CA ARG A 124 -17.52 -4.05 -16.82
C ARG A 124 -18.16 -3.02 -15.89
N GLY A 125 -17.83 -3.03 -14.60
CA GLY A 125 -18.29 -2.01 -13.65
C GLY A 125 -17.39 -0.77 -13.61
N LYS A 126 -16.27 -0.76 -14.34
CA LYS A 126 -15.25 0.30 -14.32
C LYS A 126 -14.93 0.90 -15.70
N ILE A 127 -15.23 0.17 -16.77
CA ILE A 127 -15.36 0.69 -18.14
C ILE A 127 -16.76 1.28 -18.27
#